data_AF-A0A4Q4PNX3-F1
#
_entry.id   AF-A0A4Q4PNX3-F1
#
_cell.length_a   1.000
_cell.length_b   1.000
_cell.length_c   1.000
_cell.angle_alpha   90.00
_cell.angle_beta   90.00
_cell.angle_gamma   90.00
#
_symmetry.space_group_name_H-M   'P 1'
#
loop_
_entity.id
_entity.type
_entity.pdbx_description
1 polymer ?
#
loop_
_entity_poly.entity_id
_entity_poly.type
_entity_poly.pdbx_seq_one_letter_code
_entity_poly.pdbx_strand_id
1 'polypeptide(L)'
;MLLLDVPPEVFENVIHELVTLAGINGAWKLRGVCHTFKATITYNVFAKQLIKAFTRGTRSIFRENSGLYLYYRSKVPLDTDPYLPNMINDMVNWMAGEMNKDTENEKEALRQSLCDSLPLQLLDRDPLFRWVLGGEMKISQLDWMYSDRPFGCIDKLLAAICLGYHHLIPALMQGLSSFEGHPIFGAPLQLATKLGHEAVVKAMLENISAILNDPNDPRCTRDAIMTDMDESAPPGPSMFSMKHPFIGDAVVAAICQNDEDLLNLLLGWYKSHAFAMSAKVWDRFLKTAITRSSLAMIRAVATLRSPRRRSAWKVRWIDYQTACEHNREDVIRFFIDQGHIDVNNKAVASSPLIKAVVAGHLNIVKILVEAGADVNYVSTWKSKQTTPILVAIKRRDFDIAHYLLKKGSHIPQISDERDEKNLLLCYKGIKCEKMEGGCRDFPSYTEFRGMSHEVRGKL
;
A
#
# COMPACT_ATOMS: atom_id res chain seq x y z
N MET A 1 -9.53 -29.25 40.05
CA MET A 1 -8.60 -29.77 39.02
C MET A 1 -8.04 -28.58 38.29
N LEU A 2 -6.74 -28.33 38.44
CA LEU A 2 -6.07 -27.29 37.68
C LEU A 2 -6.09 -27.75 36.22
N LEU A 3 -6.36 -26.81 35.30
CA LEU A 3 -6.38 -27.06 33.84
C LEU A 3 -5.06 -27.68 33.28
N LEU A 4 -4.04 -27.81 34.13
CA LEU A 4 -2.72 -28.36 33.85
C LEU A 4 -2.62 -29.89 34.05
N ASP A 5 -3.62 -30.54 34.66
CA ASP A 5 -3.61 -32.01 34.89
C ASP A 5 -4.23 -32.80 33.72
N VAL A 6 -4.70 -32.10 32.68
CA VAL A 6 -5.33 -32.70 31.50
C VAL A 6 -4.25 -33.14 30.52
N PRO A 7 -4.31 -34.37 29.96
CA PRO A 7 -3.39 -34.81 28.92
C PRO A 7 -3.33 -33.79 27.77
N PRO A 8 -2.13 -33.47 27.24
CA PRO A 8 -1.96 -32.45 26.20
C PRO A 8 -2.89 -32.64 25.00
N GLU A 9 -3.15 -33.89 24.64
CA GLU A 9 -4.03 -34.30 23.53
C GLU A 9 -5.49 -33.90 23.74
N VAL A 10 -6.02 -34.14 24.95
CA VAL A 10 -7.39 -33.76 25.31
C VAL A 10 -7.52 -32.24 25.30
N PHE A 11 -6.49 -31.55 25.78
CA PHE A 11 -6.46 -30.10 25.78
C PHE A 11 -6.39 -29.51 24.36
N GLU A 12 -5.61 -30.10 23.46
CA GLU A 12 -5.59 -29.73 22.04
C GLU A 12 -6.95 -29.91 21.35
N ASN A 13 -7.67 -30.98 21.68
CA ASN A 13 -9.01 -31.24 21.15
C ASN A 13 -10.02 -30.19 21.63
N VAL A 14 -9.98 -29.83 22.92
CA VAL A 14 -10.81 -28.74 23.46
C VAL A 14 -10.54 -27.43 22.73
N ILE A 15 -9.26 -27.08 22.52
CA ILE A 15 -8.93 -25.87 21.74
C ILE A 15 -9.44 -25.98 20.31
N HIS A 16 -9.33 -27.13 19.67
CA HIS A 16 -9.82 -27.32 18.31
C HIS A 16 -11.33 -27.12 18.19
N GLU A 17 -12.11 -27.69 19.12
CA GLU A 17 -13.55 -27.48 19.17
C GLU A 17 -13.89 -26.01 19.43
N LEU A 18 -13.20 -25.35 20.36
CA LEU A 18 -13.40 -23.93 20.65
C LEU A 18 -13.12 -23.05 19.43
N VAL A 19 -12.04 -23.31 18.68
CA VAL A 19 -11.72 -22.57 17.45
C VAL A 19 -12.78 -22.81 16.39
N THR A 20 -13.27 -24.05 16.26
CA THR A 20 -14.29 -24.43 15.28
C THR A 20 -15.63 -23.77 15.58
N LEU A 21 -16.03 -23.73 16.86
CA LEU A 21 -17.28 -23.10 17.32
C LEU A 21 -17.23 -21.57 17.25
N ALA A 22 -16.11 -20.96 17.68
CA ALA A 22 -15.94 -19.51 17.65
C ALA A 22 -15.71 -18.95 16.23
N GLY A 23 -15.30 -19.82 15.29
CA GLY A 23 -14.81 -19.44 13.98
C GLY A 23 -13.46 -18.71 14.04
N ILE A 24 -12.79 -18.59 12.89
CA ILE A 24 -11.44 -18.01 12.80
C ILE A 24 -11.38 -16.59 13.39
N ASN A 25 -12.36 -15.73 13.09
CA ASN A 25 -12.39 -14.36 13.62
C ASN A 25 -12.56 -14.32 15.15
N GLY A 26 -13.38 -15.21 15.71
CA GLY A 26 -13.58 -15.30 17.16
C GLY A 26 -12.33 -15.84 17.86
N ALA A 27 -11.79 -16.94 17.34
CA ALA A 27 -10.55 -17.55 17.82
C ALA A 27 -9.37 -16.57 17.77
N TRP A 28 -9.25 -15.79 16.69
CA TRP A 28 -8.17 -14.82 16.54
C TRP A 28 -8.25 -13.67 17.56
N LYS A 29 -9.46 -13.29 17.99
CA LYS A 29 -9.64 -12.34 19.09
C LYS A 29 -9.29 -12.95 20.45
N LEU A 30 -9.70 -14.21 20.69
CA LEU A 30 -9.40 -14.92 21.94
C LEU A 30 -7.90 -15.10 22.18
N ARG A 31 -7.11 -15.26 21.11
CA ARG A 31 -5.65 -15.25 21.14
C ARG A 31 -5.05 -14.00 21.81
N GLY A 32 -5.71 -12.84 21.66
CA GLY A 32 -5.27 -11.58 22.27
C GLY A 32 -5.56 -11.51 23.77
N VAL A 33 -6.54 -12.28 24.26
CA VAL A 33 -6.98 -12.29 25.65
C VAL A 33 -6.19 -13.30 26.49
N CYS A 34 -5.86 -14.46 25.92
CA CYS A 34 -5.08 -15.49 26.60
C CYS A 34 -3.72 -15.72 25.94
N HIS A 35 -2.67 -15.12 26.50
CA HIS A 35 -1.31 -15.28 25.98
C HIS A 35 -0.76 -16.71 26.12
N THR A 36 -1.16 -17.44 27.15
CA THR A 36 -0.75 -18.83 27.40
C THR A 36 -1.08 -19.76 26.23
N PHE A 37 -2.25 -19.59 25.62
CA PHE A 37 -2.71 -20.44 24.51
C PHE A 37 -2.55 -19.79 23.14
N LYS A 38 -1.84 -18.65 23.07
CA LYS A 38 -1.64 -17.89 21.84
C LYS A 38 -1.06 -18.75 20.71
N ALA A 39 -0.03 -19.53 21.01
CA ALA A 39 0.63 -20.41 20.05
C ALA A 39 -0.28 -21.55 19.60
N THR A 40 -0.97 -22.21 20.53
CA THR A 40 -1.86 -23.34 20.24
C THR A 40 -3.07 -22.92 19.40
N ILE A 41 -3.65 -21.75 19.68
CA ILE A 41 -4.73 -21.18 18.86
C ILE A 41 -4.22 -20.84 17.45
N THR A 42 -3.04 -20.21 17.33
CA THR A 42 -2.43 -19.92 16.03
C THR A 42 -2.18 -21.19 15.22
N TYR A 43 -1.60 -22.21 15.83
CA TYR A 43 -1.38 -23.51 15.20
C TYR A 43 -2.71 -24.12 14.75
N ASN A 44 -3.73 -24.15 15.61
CA ASN A 44 -5.03 -24.71 15.25
C ASN A 44 -5.67 -24.00 14.04
N VAL A 45 -5.67 -22.66 14.04
CA VAL A 45 -6.25 -21.84 12.98
C VAL A 45 -5.64 -22.13 11.62
N PHE A 46 -4.30 -22.24 11.50
CA PHE A 46 -3.66 -22.41 10.20
C PHE A 46 -3.39 -23.86 9.81
N ALA A 47 -3.09 -24.72 10.78
CA ALA A 47 -2.69 -26.11 10.55
C ALA A 47 -3.87 -27.09 10.59
N LYS A 48 -4.95 -26.82 11.35
CA LYS A 48 -6.06 -27.77 11.59
C LYS A 48 -7.41 -27.36 10.97
N GLN A 49 -7.67 -26.07 10.76
CA GLN A 49 -8.95 -25.61 10.19
C GLN A 49 -9.02 -25.80 8.68
N LEU A 50 -10.16 -26.26 8.15
CA LEU A 50 -10.36 -26.41 6.71
C LEU A 50 -10.37 -25.04 5.99
N ILE A 51 -9.99 -25.00 4.72
CA ILE A 51 -10.01 -23.84 3.83
C ILE A 51 -11.37 -23.12 3.85
N LYS A 52 -12.47 -23.88 3.87
CA LYS A 52 -13.84 -23.33 3.94
C LYS A 52 -14.11 -22.48 5.19
N ALA A 53 -13.32 -22.64 6.26
CA ALA A 53 -13.43 -21.83 7.47
C ALA A 53 -12.86 -20.42 7.27
N PHE A 54 -11.94 -20.25 6.31
CA PHE A 54 -11.44 -18.96 5.89
C PHE A 54 -12.50 -18.32 4.96
N THR A 55 -13.14 -17.26 5.45
CA THR A 55 -14.16 -16.51 4.69
C THR A 55 -13.63 -15.14 4.32
N ARG A 56 -14.39 -14.36 3.51
CA ARG A 56 -14.05 -12.96 3.20
C ARG A 56 -13.77 -12.12 4.46
N GLY A 57 -14.46 -12.41 5.58
CA GLY A 57 -14.27 -11.72 6.86
C GLY A 57 -12.95 -12.04 7.57
N THR A 58 -12.24 -13.09 7.15
CA THR A 58 -10.94 -13.53 7.71
C THR A 58 -9.75 -13.12 6.84
N ARG A 59 -10.00 -12.35 5.76
CA ARG A 59 -9.00 -12.00 4.76
C ARG A 59 -7.80 -11.27 5.32
N SER A 60 -8.00 -10.33 6.24
CA SER A 60 -6.90 -9.62 6.89
C SER A 60 -6.01 -10.57 7.70
N ILE A 61 -6.63 -11.47 8.47
CA ILE A 61 -5.93 -12.47 9.29
C ILE A 61 -5.06 -13.35 8.40
N PHE A 62 -5.62 -13.88 7.32
CA PHE A 62 -4.84 -14.68 6.38
C PHE A 62 -3.72 -13.87 5.73
N ARG A 63 -4.03 -12.65 5.24
CA ARG A 63 -3.08 -11.80 4.52
C ARG A 63 -1.86 -11.40 5.36
N GLU A 64 -2.05 -11.19 6.66
CA GLU A 64 -0.98 -10.84 7.59
C GLU A 64 -0.17 -12.06 8.06
N ASN A 65 -0.70 -13.27 7.91
CA ASN A 65 -0.12 -14.50 8.47
C ASN A 65 -0.03 -15.61 7.42
N SER A 66 0.04 -15.25 6.15
CA SER A 66 0.07 -16.18 5.03
C SER A 66 1.32 -17.05 5.06
N GLY A 67 2.44 -16.55 5.61
CA GLY A 67 3.65 -17.34 5.79
C GLY A 67 3.47 -18.49 6.77
N LEU A 68 2.78 -18.25 7.89
CA LEU A 68 2.41 -19.31 8.84
C LEU A 68 1.50 -20.34 8.19
N TYR A 69 0.55 -19.90 7.35
CA TYR A 69 -0.29 -20.82 6.59
C TYR A 69 0.54 -21.71 5.67
N LEU A 70 1.42 -21.14 4.83
CA LEU A 70 2.30 -21.90 3.95
C LEU A 70 3.18 -22.88 4.73
N TYR A 71 3.77 -22.41 5.83
CA TYR A 71 4.63 -23.20 6.69
C TYR A 71 3.90 -24.43 7.24
N TYR A 72 2.74 -24.26 7.88
CA TYR A 72 2.00 -25.38 8.43
C TYR A 72 1.46 -26.31 7.34
N ARG A 73 0.96 -25.77 6.23
CA ARG A 73 0.41 -26.58 5.13
C ARG A 73 1.45 -27.33 4.33
N SER A 74 2.69 -26.85 4.29
CA SER A 74 3.81 -27.58 3.71
C SER A 74 4.14 -28.88 4.47
N LYS A 75 3.79 -28.94 5.76
CA LYS A 75 3.95 -30.13 6.63
C LYS A 75 2.69 -30.97 6.69
N VAL A 76 1.53 -30.33 6.79
CA VAL A 76 0.21 -30.97 6.94
C VAL A 76 -0.75 -30.36 5.91
N PRO A 77 -0.84 -30.91 4.70
CA PRO A 77 -1.66 -30.34 3.62
C PRO A 77 -3.16 -30.24 3.94
N LEU A 78 -3.71 -31.21 4.67
CA LEU A 78 -5.15 -31.42 4.89
C LEU A 78 -5.97 -31.34 3.59
N ASP A 79 -6.69 -30.24 3.38
CA ASP A 79 -7.60 -29.96 2.25
C ASP A 79 -7.03 -28.96 1.23
N THR A 80 -5.76 -28.57 1.39
CA THR A 80 -5.05 -27.73 0.40
C THR A 80 -4.65 -28.57 -0.81
N ASP A 81 -4.70 -27.96 -2.00
CA ASP A 81 -4.17 -28.56 -3.23
C ASP A 81 -2.70 -29.01 -3.00
N PRO A 82 -2.35 -30.29 -3.28
CA PRO A 82 -1.02 -30.84 -3.02
C PRO A 82 0.11 -30.09 -3.72
N TYR A 83 -0.16 -29.37 -4.81
CA TYR A 83 0.84 -28.62 -5.57
C TYR A 83 1.64 -27.66 -4.69
N LEU A 84 0.96 -26.86 -3.86
CA LEU A 84 1.59 -25.80 -3.07
C LEU A 84 2.49 -26.36 -1.94
N PRO A 85 2.04 -27.31 -1.11
CA PRO A 85 2.91 -28.02 -0.17
C PRO A 85 4.10 -28.72 -0.83
N ASN A 86 3.87 -29.42 -1.95
CA ASN A 86 4.92 -30.16 -2.64
C ASN A 86 5.98 -29.22 -3.20
N MET A 87 5.58 -28.14 -3.86
CA MET A 87 6.51 -27.14 -4.37
C MET A 87 7.34 -26.47 -3.26
N ILE A 88 6.76 -26.19 -2.08
CA ILE A 88 7.53 -25.68 -0.94
C ILE A 88 8.55 -26.73 -0.46
N ASN A 89 8.14 -28.00 -0.37
CA ASN A 89 9.04 -29.09 -0.01
C ASN A 89 10.20 -29.25 -1.03
N ASP A 90 9.90 -29.18 -2.32
CA ASP A 90 10.88 -29.27 -3.39
C ASP A 90 11.87 -28.08 -3.37
N MET A 91 11.38 -26.86 -3.11
CA MET A 91 12.23 -25.68 -2.91
C MET A 91 13.19 -25.85 -1.73
N VAL A 92 12.70 -26.36 -0.59
CA VAL A 92 13.51 -26.60 0.61
C VAL A 92 14.56 -27.68 0.35
N ASN A 93 14.17 -28.79 -0.27
CA ASN A 93 15.09 -29.90 -0.58
C ASN A 93 16.18 -29.48 -1.57
N TRP A 94 15.82 -28.71 -2.60
CA TRP A 94 16.79 -28.20 -3.56
C TRP A 94 17.77 -27.22 -2.90
N MET A 95 17.28 -26.24 -2.14
CA MET A 95 18.14 -25.30 -1.42
C MET A 95 19.04 -25.99 -0.39
N ALA A 96 18.53 -27.00 0.31
CA ALA A 96 19.31 -27.81 1.23
C ALA A 96 20.49 -28.50 0.52
N GLY A 97 20.25 -29.05 -0.67
CA GLY A 97 21.29 -29.65 -1.52
C GLY A 97 22.36 -28.64 -1.98
N GLU A 98 21.96 -27.47 -2.47
CA GLU A 98 22.90 -26.41 -2.89
C GLU A 98 23.76 -25.89 -1.73
N MET A 99 23.21 -25.94 -0.51
CA MET A 99 23.89 -25.45 0.70
C MET A 99 24.67 -26.53 1.46
N ASN A 100 24.62 -27.80 1.04
CA ASN A 100 25.09 -28.96 1.81
C ASN A 100 24.51 -28.99 3.25
N LYS A 101 23.23 -28.64 3.38
CA LYS A 101 22.48 -28.63 4.66
C LYS A 101 21.60 -29.87 4.76
N ASP A 102 22.14 -30.94 5.32
CA ASP A 102 21.45 -32.23 5.33
C ASP A 102 20.60 -32.47 6.59
N THR A 103 20.75 -31.65 7.64
CA THR A 103 20.00 -31.87 8.87
C THR A 103 18.55 -31.40 8.76
N GLU A 104 17.63 -32.15 9.38
CA GLU A 104 16.21 -31.77 9.39
C GLU A 104 15.98 -30.41 10.07
N ASN A 105 16.77 -30.05 11.08
CA ASN A 105 16.70 -28.73 11.72
C ASN A 105 17.10 -27.59 10.77
N GLU A 106 18.07 -27.81 9.88
CA GLU A 106 18.47 -26.81 8.89
C GLU A 106 17.44 -26.66 7.78
N LYS A 107 16.88 -27.78 7.29
CA LYS A 107 15.75 -27.76 6.34
C LYS A 107 14.54 -27.06 6.93
N GLU A 108 14.31 -27.25 8.22
CA GLU A 108 13.24 -26.61 8.96
C GLU A 108 13.43 -25.08 9.07
N ALA A 109 14.65 -24.63 9.35
CA ALA A 109 14.99 -23.21 9.34
C ALA A 109 14.83 -22.59 7.93
N LEU A 110 15.25 -23.32 6.89
CA LEU A 110 15.06 -22.91 5.50
C LEU A 110 13.57 -22.78 5.14
N ARG A 111 12.76 -23.76 5.53
CA ARG A 111 11.31 -23.75 5.32
C ARG A 111 10.66 -22.54 5.97
N GLN A 112 11.00 -22.25 7.22
CA GLN A 112 10.48 -21.07 7.92
C GLN A 112 10.82 -19.79 7.16
N SER A 113 12.11 -19.59 6.83
CA SER A 113 12.57 -18.39 6.11
C SER A 113 11.91 -18.24 4.74
N LEU A 114 11.73 -19.34 4.02
CA LEU A 114 11.09 -19.37 2.71
C LEU A 114 9.59 -19.05 2.81
N CYS A 115 8.87 -19.68 3.75
CA CYS A 115 7.46 -19.43 3.96
C CYS A 115 7.17 -18.03 4.50
N ASP A 116 8.08 -17.42 5.25
CA ASP A 116 7.91 -16.02 5.68
C ASP A 116 8.12 -15.02 4.53
N SER A 117 8.95 -15.39 3.54
CA SER A 117 9.35 -14.53 2.43
C SER A 117 8.44 -14.62 1.20
N LEU A 118 8.01 -15.82 0.82
CA LEU A 118 7.16 -16.06 -0.36
C LEU A 118 5.85 -15.25 -0.39
N PRO A 119 5.10 -15.09 0.72
CA PRO A 119 3.81 -14.42 0.73
C PRO A 119 3.89 -12.89 0.69
N LEU A 120 5.08 -12.29 0.55
CA LEU A 120 5.28 -10.83 0.55
C LEU A 120 4.64 -10.16 -0.68
N GLN A 121 3.30 -10.09 -0.63
CA GLN A 121 2.30 -9.41 -1.45
C GLN A 121 2.80 -8.78 -2.75
N LEU A 122 2.34 -9.30 -3.89
CA LEU A 122 2.42 -8.59 -5.16
C LEU A 122 1.20 -7.68 -5.30
N LEU A 123 1.35 -6.42 -4.90
CA LEU A 123 0.33 -5.36 -5.06
C LEU A 123 -1.03 -5.69 -4.40
N ASP A 124 -2.00 -4.77 -4.50
CA ASP A 124 -3.33 -4.83 -3.85
C ASP A 124 -4.22 -6.03 -4.25
N ARG A 125 -3.69 -6.96 -5.05
CA ARG A 125 -4.34 -8.23 -5.40
C ARG A 125 -3.69 -9.31 -4.56
N ASP A 126 -4.51 -10.13 -3.89
CA ASP A 126 -4.05 -11.20 -3.01
C ASP A 126 -4.19 -12.53 -3.77
N PRO A 127 -3.27 -12.87 -4.68
CA PRO A 127 -3.39 -14.05 -5.52
C PRO A 127 -3.41 -15.32 -4.68
N LEU A 128 -2.61 -15.38 -3.60
CA LEU A 128 -2.59 -16.51 -2.68
C LEU A 128 -3.93 -16.69 -1.97
N PHE A 129 -4.51 -15.64 -1.38
CA PHE A 129 -5.83 -15.77 -0.75
C PHE A 129 -6.94 -16.09 -1.75
N ARG A 130 -6.88 -15.54 -2.98
CA ARG A 130 -7.83 -15.90 -4.04
C ARG A 130 -7.67 -17.36 -4.50
N TRP A 131 -6.44 -17.83 -4.59
CA TRP A 131 -6.12 -19.21 -4.91
C TRP A 131 -6.62 -20.15 -3.83
N VAL A 132 -6.41 -19.82 -2.55
CA VAL A 132 -6.92 -20.60 -1.42
C VAL A 132 -8.45 -20.59 -1.36
N LEU A 133 -9.14 -19.46 -1.62
CA LEU A 133 -10.59 -19.33 -1.39
C LEU A 133 -11.52 -19.37 -2.61
N GLY A 134 -11.01 -19.41 -3.83
CA GLY A 134 -11.81 -19.78 -5.02
C GLY A 134 -13.16 -19.07 -5.17
N GLY A 135 -13.23 -17.76 -4.98
CA GLY A 135 -14.46 -17.00 -5.20
C GLY A 135 -14.66 -16.65 -6.67
N GLU A 136 -15.55 -17.37 -7.37
CA GLU A 136 -16.11 -17.18 -8.73
C GLU A 136 -15.36 -17.77 -9.93
N MET A 137 -14.06 -18.06 -9.83
CA MET A 137 -13.39 -18.88 -10.85
C MET A 137 -13.27 -20.30 -10.33
N LYS A 138 -13.97 -21.24 -10.97
CA LYS A 138 -13.73 -22.66 -10.71
C LYS A 138 -12.24 -22.91 -10.93
N ILE A 139 -11.56 -23.48 -9.93
CA ILE A 139 -10.18 -23.97 -10.06
C ILE A 139 -10.06 -24.88 -11.31
N SER A 140 -11.14 -25.58 -11.67
CA SER A 140 -11.28 -26.35 -12.91
C SER A 140 -11.13 -25.58 -14.23
N GLN A 141 -11.22 -24.24 -14.24
CA GLN A 141 -10.96 -23.40 -15.41
C GLN A 141 -9.49 -22.95 -15.51
N LEU A 142 -8.71 -23.18 -14.45
CA LEU A 142 -7.27 -22.96 -14.35
C LEU A 142 -6.47 -24.28 -14.22
N ASP A 143 -7.13 -25.44 -14.23
CA ASP A 143 -6.49 -26.78 -14.19
C ASP A 143 -5.36 -26.90 -15.23
N TRP A 144 -5.61 -26.49 -16.47
CA TRP A 144 -4.60 -26.53 -17.55
C TRP A 144 -3.37 -25.65 -17.30
N MET A 145 -3.44 -24.73 -16.33
CA MET A 145 -2.39 -23.78 -16.01
C MET A 145 -1.53 -24.26 -14.83
N TYR A 146 -2.05 -25.12 -13.94
CA TYR A 146 -1.46 -25.35 -12.60
C TYR A 146 -1.48 -26.79 -12.04
N SER A 147 -2.24 -27.73 -12.58
CA SER A 147 -2.05 -29.15 -12.23
C SER A 147 -0.93 -29.73 -13.09
N ASP A 148 0.08 -30.33 -12.46
CA ASP A 148 1.23 -31.03 -13.06
C ASP A 148 2.40 -30.21 -13.62
N ARG A 149 2.57 -28.94 -13.21
CA ARG A 149 3.82 -28.22 -13.53
C ARG A 149 4.99 -28.81 -12.71
N PRO A 150 6.05 -29.34 -13.34
CA PRO A 150 7.21 -29.83 -12.60
C PRO A 150 7.99 -28.68 -11.96
N PHE A 151 8.68 -28.98 -10.86
CA PHE A 151 9.61 -28.06 -10.21
C PHE A 151 10.63 -27.51 -11.20
N GLY A 152 10.53 -26.22 -11.50
CA GLY A 152 11.25 -25.57 -12.61
C GLY A 152 12.23 -24.49 -12.17
N CYS A 153 12.93 -23.89 -13.15
CA CYS A 153 13.94 -22.85 -12.90
C CYS A 153 13.39 -21.61 -12.17
N ILE A 154 12.14 -21.22 -12.43
CA ILE A 154 11.51 -20.07 -11.73
C ILE A 154 11.30 -20.35 -10.24
N ASP A 155 11.04 -21.61 -9.86
CA ASP A 155 10.76 -21.99 -8.48
C ASP A 155 12.07 -21.99 -7.68
N LYS A 156 13.13 -22.52 -8.30
CA LYS A 156 14.51 -22.40 -7.81
C LYS A 156 14.96 -20.94 -7.68
N LEU A 157 14.64 -20.11 -8.67
CA LEU A 157 14.95 -18.68 -8.64
C LEU A 157 14.26 -17.98 -7.47
N LEU A 158 12.96 -18.25 -7.24
CA LEU A 158 12.23 -17.69 -6.10
C LEU A 158 12.83 -18.15 -4.76
N ALA A 159 13.20 -19.42 -4.63
CA ALA A 159 13.83 -19.93 -3.41
C ALA A 159 15.17 -19.23 -3.12
N ALA A 160 16.02 -19.08 -4.14
CA ALA A 160 17.29 -18.36 -4.02
C ALA A 160 17.08 -16.88 -3.65
N ILE A 161 16.06 -16.22 -4.23
CA ILE A 161 15.70 -14.84 -3.92
C ILE A 161 15.22 -14.70 -2.47
N CYS A 162 14.31 -15.58 -2.03
CA CYS A 162 13.75 -15.58 -0.67
C CYS A 162 14.84 -15.67 0.40
N LEU A 163 15.91 -16.41 0.11
CA LEU A 163 17.01 -16.64 1.04
C LEU A 163 18.22 -15.72 0.82
N GLY A 164 18.19 -14.84 -0.19
CA GLY A 164 19.24 -13.85 -0.44
C GLY A 164 20.50 -14.36 -1.16
N TYR A 165 20.44 -15.53 -1.81
CA TYR A 165 21.60 -16.15 -2.46
C TYR A 165 21.85 -15.60 -3.86
N HIS A 166 22.48 -14.43 -3.93
CA HIS A 166 22.79 -13.72 -5.16
C HIS A 166 23.71 -14.50 -6.14
N HIS A 167 24.56 -15.41 -5.65
CA HIS A 167 25.50 -16.18 -6.48
C HIS A 167 24.82 -17.19 -7.41
N LEU A 168 23.64 -17.71 -7.03
CA LEU A 168 22.87 -18.68 -7.84
C LEU A 168 22.04 -17.99 -8.93
N ILE A 169 21.77 -16.69 -8.76
CA ILE A 169 20.85 -15.92 -9.62
C ILE A 169 21.28 -15.95 -11.10
N PRO A 170 22.55 -15.70 -11.48
CA PRO A 170 22.94 -15.70 -12.89
C PRO A 170 22.69 -17.04 -13.58
N ALA A 171 23.07 -18.15 -12.93
CA ALA A 171 22.89 -19.49 -13.47
C ALA A 171 21.41 -19.85 -13.64
N LEU A 172 20.57 -19.50 -12.66
CA LEU A 172 19.13 -19.75 -12.70
C LEU A 172 18.43 -18.90 -13.76
N MET A 173 18.85 -17.66 -13.94
CA MET A 173 18.29 -16.76 -14.96
C MET A 173 18.64 -17.21 -16.38
N GLN A 174 19.84 -17.74 -16.61
CA GLN A 174 20.20 -18.34 -17.90
C GLN A 174 19.31 -19.53 -18.25
N GLY A 175 18.90 -20.33 -17.27
CA GLY A 175 18.00 -21.47 -17.44
C GLY A 175 16.51 -21.15 -17.61
N LEU A 176 16.10 -19.87 -17.55
CA LEU A 176 14.72 -19.47 -17.83
C LEU A 176 14.46 -19.42 -19.33
N SER A 177 13.34 -19.99 -19.78
CA SER A 177 12.87 -19.93 -21.16
C SER A 177 12.16 -18.60 -21.48
N SER A 178 11.52 -17.97 -20.50
CA SER A 178 10.85 -16.68 -20.61
C SER A 178 10.94 -15.90 -19.29
N PHE A 179 10.76 -14.57 -19.35
CA PHE A 179 10.72 -13.68 -18.17
C PHE A 179 9.35 -13.61 -17.49
N GLU A 180 8.51 -14.63 -17.67
CA GLU A 180 7.17 -14.65 -17.06
C GLU A 180 7.26 -14.74 -15.53
N GLY A 181 6.36 -14.03 -14.85
CA GLY A 181 6.24 -14.10 -13.40
C GLY A 181 5.74 -15.48 -12.96
N HIS A 182 6.10 -15.88 -11.74
CA HIS A 182 5.52 -17.08 -11.13
C HIS A 182 4.00 -16.88 -10.97
N PRO A 183 3.17 -17.88 -11.25
CA PRO A 183 1.72 -17.71 -11.24
C PRO A 183 1.11 -17.36 -9.87
N ILE A 184 1.66 -17.96 -8.80
CA ILE A 184 1.22 -17.74 -7.42
C ILE A 184 1.92 -16.54 -6.77
N PHE A 185 3.26 -16.51 -6.81
CA PHE A 185 4.10 -15.51 -6.13
C PHE A 185 4.64 -14.41 -7.05
N GLY A 186 4.11 -14.30 -8.27
CA GLY A 186 4.36 -13.21 -9.20
C GLY A 186 5.83 -12.97 -9.56
N ALA A 187 6.20 -11.70 -9.65
CA ALA A 187 7.44 -11.23 -10.24
C ALA A 187 8.67 -11.45 -9.32
N PRO A 188 9.69 -12.22 -9.76
CA PRO A 188 10.89 -12.46 -8.95
C PRO A 188 11.64 -11.18 -8.57
N LEU A 189 11.77 -10.21 -9.49
CA LEU A 189 12.49 -8.95 -9.22
C LEU A 189 11.75 -8.08 -8.19
N GLN A 190 10.42 -8.06 -8.24
CA GLN A 190 9.61 -7.35 -7.25
C GLN A 190 9.77 -7.99 -5.87
N LEU A 191 9.78 -9.33 -5.79
CA LEU A 191 10.01 -10.05 -4.55
C LEU A 191 11.40 -9.76 -3.96
N ALA A 192 12.45 -9.79 -4.78
CA ALA A 192 13.81 -9.46 -4.35
C ALA A 192 13.90 -8.03 -3.78
N THR A 193 13.24 -7.08 -4.44
CA THR A 193 13.17 -5.70 -3.97
C THR A 193 12.43 -5.62 -2.64
N LYS A 194 11.29 -6.32 -2.51
CA LYS A 194 10.51 -6.36 -1.27
C LYS A 194 11.23 -7.02 -0.10
N LEU A 195 12.18 -7.90 -0.36
CA LEU A 195 12.99 -8.47 0.71
C LEU A 195 14.14 -7.55 1.14
N GLY A 196 14.40 -6.46 0.41
CA GLY A 196 15.55 -5.59 0.68
C GLY A 196 16.87 -6.19 0.22
N HIS A 197 16.86 -7.23 -0.63
CA HIS A 197 18.07 -7.95 -1.02
C HIS A 197 18.81 -7.24 -2.17
N GLU A 198 19.53 -6.16 -1.85
CA GLU A 198 20.25 -5.32 -2.85
C GLU A 198 21.17 -6.14 -3.77
N ALA A 199 21.98 -7.04 -3.20
CA ALA A 199 22.90 -7.88 -3.99
C ALA A 199 22.16 -8.79 -4.98
N VAL A 200 20.98 -9.30 -4.60
CA VAL A 200 20.13 -10.12 -5.47
C VAL A 200 19.53 -9.27 -6.58
N VAL A 201 19.00 -8.09 -6.24
CA VAL A 201 18.45 -7.15 -7.24
C VAL A 201 19.52 -6.74 -8.25
N LYS A 202 20.73 -6.41 -7.79
CA LYS A 202 21.85 -6.07 -8.66
C LYS A 202 22.22 -7.21 -9.61
N ALA A 203 22.39 -8.42 -9.07
CA ALA A 203 22.70 -9.61 -9.89
C ALA A 203 21.61 -9.87 -10.93
N MET A 204 20.33 -9.70 -10.57
CA MET A 204 19.22 -9.83 -11.52
C MET A 204 19.28 -8.78 -12.63
N LEU A 205 19.51 -7.51 -12.29
CA LEU A 205 19.57 -6.43 -13.27
C LEU A 205 20.75 -6.57 -14.24
N GLU A 206 21.91 -7.01 -13.77
CA GLU A 206 23.09 -7.29 -14.61
C GLU A 206 22.79 -8.39 -15.63
N ASN A 207 22.09 -9.46 -15.22
CA ASN A 207 21.67 -10.52 -16.13
C ASN A 207 20.60 -10.05 -17.13
N ILE A 208 19.64 -9.23 -16.68
CA ILE A 208 18.64 -8.62 -17.59
C ILE A 208 19.33 -7.74 -18.63
N SER A 209 20.32 -6.93 -18.22
CA SER A 209 21.13 -6.13 -19.15
C SER A 209 21.89 -6.98 -20.16
N ALA A 210 22.49 -8.08 -19.72
CA ALA A 210 23.21 -8.99 -20.60
C ALA A 210 22.27 -9.58 -21.67
N ILE A 211 21.09 -10.04 -21.27
CA ILE A 211 20.07 -10.60 -22.17
C ILE A 211 19.54 -9.54 -23.15
N LEU A 212 19.37 -8.30 -22.69
CA LEU A 212 18.91 -7.19 -23.54
C LEU A 212 19.91 -6.78 -24.62
N ASN A 213 21.20 -6.98 -24.36
CA ASN A 213 22.26 -6.64 -25.29
C ASN A 213 22.52 -7.77 -26.31
N ASP A 214 21.97 -8.97 -26.11
CA ASP A 214 22.04 -10.07 -27.07
C ASP A 214 20.84 -10.04 -28.03
N PRO A 215 21.03 -9.70 -29.32
CA PRO A 215 19.94 -9.65 -30.29
C PRO A 215 19.42 -11.03 -30.71
N ASN A 216 20.13 -12.12 -30.41
CA ASN A 216 19.76 -13.49 -30.79
C ASN A 216 19.05 -14.24 -29.66
N ASP A 217 18.98 -13.67 -28.46
CA ASP A 217 18.32 -14.31 -27.33
C ASP A 217 16.79 -14.26 -27.51
N PRO A 218 16.08 -15.40 -27.52
CA PRO A 218 14.62 -15.43 -27.68
C PRO A 218 13.86 -14.71 -26.55
N ARG A 219 14.52 -14.42 -25.42
CA ARG A 219 13.99 -13.63 -24.31
C ARG A 219 14.10 -12.13 -24.54
N CYS A 220 14.95 -11.70 -25.49
CA CYS A 220 15.16 -10.30 -25.88
C CYS A 220 13.96 -9.79 -26.67
N THR A 221 12.86 -9.55 -25.99
CA THR A 221 11.68 -8.92 -26.57
C THR A 221 11.74 -7.43 -26.24
N ARG A 222 12.41 -6.63 -27.08
CA ARG A 222 12.46 -5.15 -26.95
C ARG A 222 11.06 -4.50 -26.91
N ASP A 223 10.05 -5.17 -27.47
CA ASP A 223 8.61 -4.81 -27.42
C ASP A 223 7.87 -5.39 -26.21
N ALA A 224 8.34 -6.51 -25.62
CA ALA A 224 8.03 -6.79 -24.22
C ALA A 224 8.86 -5.82 -23.36
N ILE A 225 9.01 -5.87 -22.05
CA ILE A 225 9.66 -4.80 -21.24
C ILE A 225 8.97 -3.41 -21.29
N MET A 226 8.37 -2.96 -22.40
CA MET A 226 7.97 -1.57 -22.66
C MET A 226 6.60 -1.37 -23.31
N THR A 227 5.84 -2.40 -23.71
CA THR A 227 4.45 -2.16 -24.12
C THR A 227 3.59 -1.88 -22.89
N ASP A 228 3.16 -0.62 -22.77
CA ASP A 228 2.32 -0.11 -21.71
C ASP A 228 1.14 -1.05 -21.42
N MET A 229 1.03 -1.52 -20.18
CA MET A 229 -0.21 -2.12 -19.68
C MET A 229 -1.33 -1.10 -19.88
N ASP A 230 -2.19 -1.35 -20.87
CA ASP A 230 -3.41 -0.57 -21.02
C ASP A 230 -4.40 -1.04 -19.96
N GLU A 231 -4.41 -0.35 -18.81
CA GLU A 231 -5.36 -0.62 -17.70
C GLU A 231 -6.84 -0.51 -18.13
N SER A 232 -7.15 0.04 -19.32
CA SER A 232 -8.48 0.05 -19.92
C SER A 232 -8.91 -1.27 -20.56
N ALA A 233 -8.02 -2.26 -20.71
CA ALA A 233 -8.38 -3.56 -21.24
C ALA A 233 -9.25 -4.34 -20.24
N PRO A 234 -10.40 -4.89 -20.67
CA PRO A 234 -11.26 -5.69 -19.79
C PRO A 234 -10.49 -6.90 -19.23
N PRO A 235 -10.84 -7.40 -18.02
CA PRO A 235 -10.21 -8.57 -17.45
C PRO A 235 -10.51 -9.79 -18.31
N GLY A 236 -9.58 -10.12 -19.21
CA GLY A 236 -9.61 -11.31 -20.06
C GLY A 236 -8.42 -12.22 -19.78
N PRO A 237 -8.28 -13.37 -20.47
CA PRO A 237 -7.13 -14.26 -20.33
C PRO A 237 -5.78 -13.57 -20.64
N SER A 238 -5.79 -12.48 -21.41
CA SER A 238 -4.63 -11.59 -21.61
C SER A 238 -4.20 -10.80 -20.36
N MET A 239 -5.04 -10.70 -19.32
CA MET A 239 -4.68 -10.14 -18.01
C MET A 239 -3.61 -10.98 -17.30
N PHE A 240 -3.47 -12.25 -17.70
CA PHE A 240 -2.47 -13.20 -17.20
C PHE A 240 -1.31 -13.41 -18.18
N SER A 241 -1.34 -12.76 -19.36
CA SER A 241 -0.18 -12.64 -20.26
C SER A 241 0.83 -11.66 -19.63
N MET A 242 1.42 -12.08 -18.51
CA MET A 242 2.41 -11.36 -17.70
C MET A 242 3.73 -11.29 -18.46
N LYS A 243 3.79 -10.39 -19.45
CA LYS A 243 4.85 -10.37 -20.44
C LYS A 243 6.10 -9.57 -20.06
N HIS A 244 6.32 -9.05 -18.86
CA HIS A 244 7.45 -8.12 -18.67
C HIS A 244 8.20 -8.34 -17.35
N PRO A 245 9.54 -8.15 -17.31
CA PRO A 245 10.26 -8.07 -16.05
C PRO A 245 9.73 -6.83 -15.34
N PHE A 246 9.06 -7.04 -14.21
CA PHE A 246 8.27 -6.03 -13.50
C PHE A 246 9.16 -4.98 -12.80
N ILE A 247 10.06 -4.33 -13.53
CA ILE A 247 10.93 -3.27 -13.02
C ILE A 247 10.07 -2.12 -12.49
N GLY A 248 8.96 -1.80 -13.15
CA GLY A 248 8.04 -0.80 -12.63
C GLY A 248 7.41 -1.17 -11.29
N ASP A 249 7.04 -2.45 -11.09
CA ASP A 249 6.51 -2.89 -9.79
C ASP A 249 7.59 -3.07 -8.73
N ALA A 250 8.83 -3.36 -9.14
CA ALA A 250 10.01 -3.32 -8.28
C ALA A 250 10.31 -1.88 -7.82
N VAL A 251 10.25 -0.89 -8.72
CA VAL A 251 10.38 0.53 -8.36
C VAL A 251 9.28 0.95 -7.39
N VAL A 252 8.03 0.56 -7.66
CA VAL A 252 6.91 0.81 -6.71
C VAL A 252 7.16 0.14 -5.36
N ALA A 253 7.73 -1.07 -5.34
CA ALA A 253 8.09 -1.77 -4.10
C ALA A 253 9.18 -1.02 -3.32
N ALA A 254 10.27 -0.61 -3.96
CA ALA A 254 11.33 0.20 -3.34
C ALA A 254 10.77 1.51 -2.76
N ILE A 255 9.90 2.20 -3.51
CA ILE A 255 9.21 3.41 -3.02
C ILE A 255 8.35 3.09 -1.80
N CYS A 256 7.58 2.00 -1.80
CA CYS A 256 6.73 1.64 -0.66
C CYS A 256 7.52 1.30 0.60
N GLN A 257 8.74 0.80 0.44
CA GLN A 257 9.66 0.49 1.54
C GLN A 257 10.48 1.69 2.00
N ASN A 258 10.46 2.77 1.22
CA ASN A 258 11.29 3.94 1.43
C ASN A 258 12.79 3.57 1.43
N ASP A 259 13.18 2.63 0.56
CA ASP A 259 14.56 2.20 0.37
C ASP A 259 15.19 3.03 -0.76
N GLU A 260 16.08 3.96 -0.37
CA GLU A 260 16.70 4.90 -1.31
C GLU A 260 17.73 4.22 -2.20
N ASP A 261 18.47 3.26 -1.67
CA ASP A 261 19.57 2.60 -2.38
C ASP A 261 19.02 1.70 -3.48
N LEU A 262 18.01 0.88 -3.16
CA LEU A 262 17.30 0.08 -4.15
C LEU A 262 16.61 0.94 -5.20
N LEU A 263 15.99 2.06 -4.79
CA LEU A 263 15.37 2.96 -5.74
C LEU A 263 16.42 3.56 -6.69
N ASN A 264 17.53 4.07 -6.18
CA ASN A 264 18.59 4.66 -6.99
C ASN A 264 19.23 3.64 -7.94
N LEU A 265 19.39 2.39 -7.50
CA LEU A 265 19.88 1.29 -8.32
C LEU A 265 18.92 0.98 -9.48
N LEU A 266 17.62 0.85 -9.19
CA LEU A 266 16.59 0.60 -10.21
C LEU A 266 16.43 1.78 -11.19
N LEU A 267 16.43 3.02 -10.68
CA LEU A 267 16.34 4.23 -11.49
C LEU A 267 17.60 4.47 -12.31
N GLY A 268 18.78 4.15 -11.76
CA GLY A 268 20.06 4.22 -12.45
C GLY A 268 20.10 3.26 -13.63
N TRP A 269 19.66 2.02 -13.42
CA TRP A 269 19.49 1.03 -14.48
C TRP A 269 18.51 1.51 -15.57
N TYR A 270 17.41 2.15 -15.17
CA TYR A 270 16.44 2.72 -16.12
C TYR A 270 17.07 3.80 -17.00
N LYS A 271 17.89 4.68 -16.41
CA LYS A 271 18.60 5.76 -17.12
C LYS A 271 19.66 5.22 -18.06
N SER A 272 20.43 4.21 -17.65
CA SER A 272 21.56 3.69 -18.44
C SER A 272 21.13 3.03 -19.75
N HIS A 273 19.92 2.46 -19.79
CA HIS A 273 19.38 1.81 -20.98
C HIS A 273 18.52 2.75 -21.86
N ALA A 274 18.50 4.06 -21.54
CA ALA A 274 17.89 5.14 -22.32
C ALA A 274 16.42 4.89 -22.73
N PHE A 275 15.66 4.19 -21.89
CA PHE A 275 14.28 3.85 -22.20
C PHE A 275 13.34 5.06 -22.09
N ALA A 276 12.39 5.15 -23.03
CA ALA A 276 11.29 6.10 -22.95
C ALA A 276 10.22 5.56 -22.00
N MET A 277 10.15 6.09 -20.78
CA MET A 277 9.06 5.77 -19.86
C MET A 277 7.72 6.24 -20.43
N SER A 278 6.61 5.61 -20.06
CA SER A 278 5.30 6.18 -20.35
C SER A 278 4.86 7.15 -19.27
N ALA A 279 4.01 8.10 -19.65
CA ALA A 279 3.46 9.06 -18.70
C ALA A 279 2.63 8.37 -17.60
N LYS A 280 1.96 7.25 -17.91
CA LYS A 280 1.15 6.48 -16.96
C LYS A 280 2.02 5.84 -15.87
N VAL A 281 3.12 5.19 -16.26
CA VAL A 281 4.05 4.54 -15.32
C VAL A 281 4.73 5.57 -14.42
N TRP A 282 5.19 6.67 -15.01
CA TRP A 282 5.79 7.76 -14.24
C TRP A 282 4.78 8.39 -13.26
N ASP A 283 3.54 8.62 -13.68
CA ASP A 283 2.47 9.13 -12.81
C ASP A 283 2.18 8.15 -11.65
N ARG A 284 2.25 6.84 -11.90
CA ARG A 284 2.10 5.80 -10.86
C ARG A 284 3.23 5.85 -9.83
N PHE A 285 4.49 6.01 -10.26
CA PHE A 285 5.63 6.13 -9.34
C PHE A 285 5.50 7.37 -8.47
N LEU A 286 5.22 8.52 -9.10
CA LEU A 286 5.07 9.77 -8.38
C LEU A 286 3.90 9.72 -7.38
N LYS A 287 2.74 9.22 -7.81
CA LYS A 287 1.58 9.05 -6.92
C LYS A 287 1.91 8.14 -5.73
N THR A 288 2.62 7.04 -5.96
CA THR A 288 3.04 6.13 -4.89
C THR A 288 4.01 6.80 -3.93
N ALA A 289 5.00 7.54 -4.44
CA ALA A 289 5.97 8.26 -3.62
C ALA A 289 5.29 9.32 -2.74
N ILE A 290 4.38 10.11 -3.33
CA ILE A 290 3.59 11.11 -2.60
C ILE A 290 2.73 10.45 -1.53
N THR A 291 2.06 9.34 -1.82
CA THR A 291 1.11 8.73 -0.87
C THR A 291 1.78 8.02 0.30
N ARG A 292 2.92 7.34 0.08
CA ARG A 292 3.46 6.36 1.03
C ARG A 292 4.89 6.60 1.51
N SER A 293 5.66 7.45 0.85
CA SER A 293 7.13 7.44 0.98
C SER A 293 7.73 8.81 1.30
N SER A 294 9.04 8.89 1.55
CA SER A 294 9.70 10.14 1.94
C SER A 294 9.85 11.16 0.79
N LEU A 295 10.18 12.40 1.16
CA LEU A 295 10.54 13.45 0.22
C LEU A 295 11.75 13.07 -0.67
N ALA A 296 12.68 12.27 -0.14
CA ALA A 296 13.83 11.79 -0.91
C ALA A 296 13.38 10.91 -2.09
N MET A 297 12.39 10.04 -1.89
CA MET A 297 11.85 9.19 -2.96
C MET A 297 11.13 10.01 -4.04
N ILE A 298 10.42 11.06 -3.64
CA ILE A 298 9.80 12.00 -4.57
C ILE A 298 10.87 12.70 -5.41
N ARG A 299 11.97 13.16 -4.78
CA ARG A 299 13.09 13.79 -5.49
C ARG A 299 13.78 12.81 -6.44
N ALA A 300 14.03 11.58 -5.99
CA ALA A 300 14.64 10.52 -6.80
C ALA A 300 13.79 10.23 -8.05
N VAL A 301 12.47 10.04 -7.89
CA VAL A 301 11.54 9.85 -9.02
C VAL A 301 11.48 11.11 -9.90
N ALA A 302 11.54 12.31 -9.32
CA ALA A 302 11.56 13.57 -10.08
C ALA A 302 12.86 13.75 -10.90
N THR A 303 13.96 13.07 -10.56
CA THR A 303 15.17 13.05 -11.40
C THR A 303 14.96 12.31 -12.73
N LEU A 304 13.93 11.46 -12.84
CA LEU A 304 13.56 10.86 -14.11
C LEU A 304 12.92 11.94 -14.98
N ARG A 305 13.49 12.15 -16.18
CA ARG A 305 12.94 13.09 -17.16
C ARG A 305 11.54 12.63 -17.56
N SER A 306 10.53 13.47 -17.30
CA SER A 306 9.17 13.16 -17.73
C SER A 306 9.15 13.03 -19.27
N PRO A 307 8.64 11.91 -19.82
CA PRO A 307 8.66 11.61 -21.26
C PRO A 307 7.99 12.69 -22.12
N ARG A 308 7.05 13.44 -21.53
CA ARG A 308 6.28 14.50 -22.20
C ARG A 308 6.91 15.89 -22.07
N ARG A 309 8.04 16.08 -21.37
CA ARG A 309 8.51 17.43 -21.00
C ARG A 309 9.97 17.69 -21.35
N ARG A 310 10.19 18.85 -22.00
CA ARG A 310 11.52 19.43 -22.25
C ARG A 310 12.06 20.21 -21.04
N SER A 311 11.22 20.54 -20.05
CA SER A 311 11.57 21.34 -18.86
C SER A 311 11.44 20.55 -17.55
N ALA A 312 11.99 21.13 -16.47
CA ALA A 312 11.94 20.59 -15.11
C ALA A 312 10.51 20.20 -14.67
N TRP A 313 10.41 19.22 -13.78
CA TRP A 313 9.14 18.75 -13.23
C TRP A 313 8.34 19.91 -12.62
N LYS A 314 7.04 19.97 -12.91
CA LYS A 314 6.08 20.93 -12.34
C LYS A 314 4.94 20.14 -11.72
N VAL A 315 4.74 20.34 -10.41
CA VAL A 315 3.67 19.71 -9.62
C VAL A 315 2.31 19.99 -10.26
N ARG A 316 1.49 18.94 -10.42
CA ARG A 316 0.10 19.09 -10.91
C ARG A 316 -0.85 19.25 -9.74
N TRP A 317 -2.04 19.79 -10.02
CA TRP A 317 -3.12 19.87 -9.03
C TRP A 317 -3.49 18.49 -8.44
N ILE A 318 -3.46 17.43 -9.24
CA ILE A 318 -3.75 16.07 -8.76
C ILE A 318 -2.70 15.57 -7.76
N ASP A 319 -1.44 15.98 -7.92
CA ASP A 319 -0.34 15.60 -7.04
C ASP A 319 -0.50 16.30 -5.67
N TYR A 320 -0.87 17.58 -5.69
CA TYR A 320 -1.26 18.34 -4.49
C TYR A 320 -2.48 17.76 -3.77
N GLN A 321 -3.55 17.46 -4.52
CA GLN A 321 -4.75 16.85 -3.98
C GLN A 321 -4.43 15.52 -3.28
N THR A 322 -3.60 14.69 -3.93
CA THR A 322 -3.18 13.40 -3.37
C THR A 322 -2.39 13.59 -2.07
N ALA A 323 -1.45 14.54 -2.03
CA ALA A 323 -0.69 14.88 -0.83
C ALA A 323 -1.60 15.39 0.31
N CYS A 324 -2.60 16.22 -0.01
CA CYS A 324 -3.60 16.66 0.97
C CYS A 324 -4.37 15.48 1.53
N GLU A 325 -4.94 14.62 0.68
CA GLU A 325 -5.77 13.48 1.12
C GLU A 325 -5.02 12.52 2.05
N HIS A 326 -3.71 12.37 1.86
CA HIS A 326 -2.85 11.47 2.64
C HIS A 326 -2.12 12.18 3.81
N ASN A 327 -2.51 13.40 4.16
CA ASN A 327 -1.90 14.20 5.23
C ASN A 327 -0.36 14.36 5.12
N ARG A 328 0.13 14.62 3.91
CA ARG A 328 1.58 14.69 3.61
C ARG A 328 2.14 16.09 3.79
N GLU A 329 2.24 16.53 5.04
CA GLU A 329 2.70 17.87 5.40
C GLU A 329 4.08 18.24 4.83
N ASP A 330 5.02 17.30 4.88
CA ASP A 330 6.38 17.40 4.34
C ASP A 330 6.37 17.69 2.83
N VAL A 331 5.51 16.99 2.09
CA VAL A 331 5.34 17.15 0.65
C VAL A 331 4.66 18.48 0.31
N ILE A 332 3.67 18.90 1.10
CA ILE A 332 2.99 20.19 0.90
C ILE A 332 3.96 21.36 1.11
N ARG A 333 4.76 21.34 2.19
CA ARG A 333 5.81 22.36 2.41
C ARG A 333 6.77 22.42 1.23
N PHE A 334 7.26 21.25 0.80
CA PHE A 334 8.14 21.17 -0.37
C PHE A 334 7.50 21.75 -1.64
N PHE A 335 6.22 21.48 -1.91
CA PHE A 335 5.53 22.03 -3.08
C PHE A 335 5.39 23.56 -3.03
N ILE A 336 5.24 24.13 -1.83
CA ILE A 336 5.17 25.59 -1.61
C ILE A 336 6.57 26.21 -1.76
N ASP A 337 7.57 25.65 -1.09
CA ASP A 337 8.95 26.18 -1.06
C ASP A 337 9.60 26.23 -2.45
N GLN A 338 9.29 25.25 -3.31
CA GLN A 338 9.76 25.21 -4.69
C GLN A 338 8.97 26.13 -5.64
N GLY A 339 7.98 26.88 -5.12
CA GLY A 339 7.11 27.75 -5.92
C GLY A 339 6.25 26.99 -6.93
N HIS A 340 6.05 25.68 -6.73
CA HIS A 340 5.27 24.87 -7.65
C HIS A 340 3.76 25.08 -7.48
N ILE A 341 3.33 25.54 -6.31
CA ILE A 341 1.93 25.81 -5.97
C ILE A 341 1.79 27.26 -5.51
N ASP A 342 0.97 28.00 -6.24
CA ASP A 342 0.43 29.27 -5.76
C ASP A 342 -0.65 28.97 -4.73
N VAL A 343 -0.37 29.26 -3.44
CA VAL A 343 -1.28 29.05 -2.31
C VAL A 343 -2.60 29.82 -2.46
N ASN A 344 -2.61 30.86 -3.29
CA ASN A 344 -3.77 31.70 -3.59
C ASN A 344 -4.31 31.50 -5.01
N ASN A 345 -4.02 30.35 -5.63
CA ASN A 345 -4.53 30.03 -6.96
C ASN A 345 -6.07 30.14 -7.02
N LYS A 346 -6.53 31.11 -7.82
CA LYS A 346 -7.94 31.50 -7.90
C LYS A 346 -8.75 30.70 -8.91
N ALA A 347 -8.17 29.70 -9.59
CA ALA A 347 -8.93 28.83 -10.46
C ALA A 347 -10.00 28.11 -9.62
N VAL A 348 -11.26 28.18 -10.06
CA VAL A 348 -12.47 27.81 -9.30
C VAL A 348 -12.45 26.38 -8.73
N ALA A 349 -11.66 25.48 -9.34
CA ALA A 349 -11.47 24.09 -8.92
C ALA A 349 -10.16 23.82 -8.13
N SER A 350 -9.33 24.84 -7.93
CA SER A 350 -7.92 24.70 -7.54
C SER A 350 -7.50 25.53 -6.32
N SER A 351 -8.45 26.02 -5.50
CA SER A 351 -8.09 26.71 -4.26
C SER A 351 -7.37 25.74 -3.30
N PRO A 352 -6.06 25.93 -3.04
CA PRO A 352 -5.28 25.00 -2.23
C PRO A 352 -5.83 24.89 -0.80
N LEU A 353 -6.18 26.03 -0.20
CA LEU A 353 -6.73 26.10 1.16
C LEU A 353 -8.07 25.38 1.28
N ILE A 354 -9.02 25.63 0.36
CA ILE A 354 -10.32 24.93 0.38
C ILE A 354 -10.10 23.42 0.26
N LYS A 355 -9.20 22.96 -0.62
CA LYS A 355 -8.94 21.52 -0.77
C LYS A 355 -8.31 20.90 0.48
N ALA A 356 -7.42 21.59 1.17
CA ALA A 356 -6.87 21.13 2.45
C ALA A 356 -7.95 21.03 3.54
N VAL A 357 -8.88 22.00 3.59
CA VAL A 357 -10.05 21.93 4.49
C VAL A 357 -10.96 20.76 4.13
N VAL A 358 -11.22 20.52 2.83
CA VAL A 358 -11.98 19.34 2.36
C VAL A 358 -11.28 18.04 2.77
N ALA A 359 -9.95 18.00 2.78
CA ALA A 359 -9.20 16.82 3.21
C ALA A 359 -9.29 16.57 4.73
N GLY A 360 -9.61 17.59 5.52
CA GLY A 360 -9.83 17.48 6.97
C GLY A 360 -8.56 17.49 7.82
N HIS A 361 -7.41 17.88 7.24
CA HIS A 361 -6.12 17.84 7.96
C HIS A 361 -5.70 19.23 8.43
N LEU A 362 -5.92 19.51 9.71
CA LEU A 362 -5.63 20.81 10.33
C LEU A 362 -4.19 21.29 10.12
N ASN A 363 -3.20 20.39 10.18
CA ASN A 363 -1.79 20.78 10.03
C ASN A 363 -1.49 21.28 8.61
N ILE A 364 -2.07 20.68 7.59
CA ILE A 364 -1.95 21.17 6.20
C ILE A 364 -2.61 22.55 6.06
N VAL A 365 -3.78 22.76 6.70
CA VAL A 365 -4.43 24.08 6.74
C VAL A 365 -3.52 25.11 7.42
N LYS A 366 -2.87 24.76 8.54
CA LYS A 366 -1.91 25.64 9.22
C LYS A 366 -0.76 26.05 8.30
N ILE A 367 -0.12 25.08 7.64
CA ILE A 367 0.99 25.31 6.69
C ILE A 367 0.58 26.29 5.60
N LEU A 368 -0.60 26.12 4.99
CA LEU A 368 -1.06 27.00 3.92
C LEU A 368 -1.35 28.42 4.41
N VAL A 369 -1.98 28.56 5.57
CA VAL A 369 -2.28 29.88 6.16
C VAL A 369 -0.99 30.60 6.57
N GLU A 370 -0.01 29.88 7.12
CA GLU A 370 1.32 30.41 7.43
C GLU A 370 2.09 30.80 6.17
N ALA A 371 1.89 30.08 5.05
CA ALA A 371 2.40 30.43 3.74
C ALA A 371 1.66 31.59 3.04
N GLY A 372 0.67 32.22 3.71
CA GLY A 372 -0.05 33.40 3.20
C GLY A 372 -1.30 33.08 2.37
N ALA A 373 -1.90 31.89 2.54
CA ALA A 373 -3.19 31.59 1.93
C ALA A 373 -4.30 32.51 2.48
N ASP A 374 -5.13 33.04 1.58
CA ASP A 374 -6.27 33.88 1.91
C ASP A 374 -7.38 33.07 2.59
N VAL A 375 -7.48 33.23 3.92
CA VAL A 375 -8.50 32.59 4.77
C VAL A 375 -9.94 33.01 4.45
N ASN A 376 -10.09 34.13 3.72
CA ASN A 376 -11.37 34.70 3.31
C ASN A 376 -11.67 34.45 1.83
N TYR A 377 -10.87 33.61 1.17
CA TYR A 377 -11.09 33.29 -0.24
C TYR A 377 -12.50 32.75 -0.49
N VAL A 378 -13.18 33.35 -1.46
CA VAL A 378 -14.53 32.95 -1.89
C VAL A 378 -14.42 32.24 -3.24
N SER A 379 -14.58 30.91 -3.23
CA SER A 379 -14.74 30.15 -4.47
C SER A 379 -16.16 30.31 -5.00
N THR A 380 -16.31 30.64 -6.29
CA THR A 380 -17.59 30.74 -6.98
C THR A 380 -17.77 29.57 -7.95
N TRP A 381 -18.11 28.39 -7.43
CA TRP A 381 -18.37 27.21 -8.26
C TRP A 381 -19.87 27.00 -8.48
N LYS A 382 -20.31 26.87 -9.74
CA LYS A 382 -21.73 26.66 -10.12
C LYS A 382 -22.69 27.62 -9.39
N SER A 383 -22.32 28.90 -9.34
CA SER A 383 -23.08 29.96 -8.66
C SER A 383 -23.25 29.81 -7.14
N LYS A 384 -22.52 28.88 -6.50
CA LYS A 384 -22.45 28.76 -5.04
C LYS A 384 -21.15 29.39 -4.53
N GLN A 385 -21.27 30.33 -3.61
CA GLN A 385 -20.13 30.87 -2.88
C GLN A 385 -19.69 29.85 -1.82
N THR A 386 -18.42 29.47 -1.84
CA THR A 386 -17.83 28.53 -0.89
C THR A 386 -16.58 29.14 -0.31
N THR A 387 -16.55 29.32 1.01
CA THR A 387 -15.37 29.76 1.76
C THR A 387 -14.75 28.59 2.52
N PRO A 388 -13.44 28.64 2.86
CA PRO A 388 -12.78 27.62 3.67
C PRO A 388 -13.56 27.30 4.96
N ILE A 389 -14.03 28.33 5.68
CA ILE A 389 -14.79 28.15 6.91
C ILE A 389 -16.15 27.47 6.69
N LEU A 390 -16.87 27.80 5.61
CA LEU A 390 -18.15 27.15 5.29
C LEU A 390 -17.97 25.65 5.07
N VAL A 391 -16.87 25.25 4.41
CA VAL A 391 -16.55 23.83 4.19
C VAL A 391 -16.26 23.13 5.52
N ALA A 392 -15.46 23.74 6.41
CA ALA A 392 -15.17 23.17 7.72
C ALA A 392 -16.46 22.95 8.55
N ILE A 393 -17.37 23.92 8.54
CA ILE A 393 -18.66 23.86 9.26
C ILE A 393 -19.55 22.74 8.71
N LYS A 394 -19.69 22.64 7.38
CA LYS A 394 -20.50 21.60 6.72
C LYS A 394 -19.99 20.20 7.03
N ARG A 395 -18.68 20.05 7.15
CA ARG A 395 -18.02 18.79 7.47
C ARG A 395 -17.99 18.49 8.97
N ARG A 396 -18.32 19.47 9.81
CA ARG A 396 -18.19 19.42 11.28
C ARG A 396 -16.75 19.26 11.75
N ASP A 397 -15.81 19.76 10.96
CA ASP A 397 -14.39 19.79 11.28
C ASP A 397 -14.12 21.01 12.16
N PHE A 398 -14.56 20.94 13.42
CA PHE A 398 -14.57 22.07 14.34
C PHE A 398 -13.17 22.63 14.57
N ASP A 399 -12.14 21.79 14.74
CA ASP A 399 -10.76 22.25 14.97
C ASP A 399 -10.24 23.14 13.83
N ILE A 400 -10.62 22.82 12.58
CA ILE A 400 -10.28 23.62 11.41
C ILE A 400 -11.07 24.92 11.41
N ALA A 401 -12.38 24.86 11.70
CA ALA A 401 -13.20 26.07 11.81
C ALA A 401 -12.69 27.02 12.90
N HIS A 402 -12.34 26.49 14.07
CA HIS A 402 -11.71 27.20 15.18
C HIS A 402 -10.42 27.89 14.75
N TYR A 403 -9.53 27.17 14.09
CA TYR A 403 -8.26 27.72 13.62
C TYR A 403 -8.46 28.84 12.58
N LEU A 404 -9.35 28.63 11.60
CA LEU A 404 -9.66 29.64 10.58
C LEU A 404 -10.27 30.91 11.19
N LEU A 405 -11.18 30.78 12.15
CA LEU A 405 -11.74 31.92 12.90
C LEU A 405 -10.66 32.67 13.69
N LYS A 406 -9.76 31.94 14.37
CA LYS A 406 -8.61 32.54 15.08
C LYS A 406 -7.69 33.32 14.15
N LYS A 407 -7.60 32.92 12.88
CA LYS A 407 -6.80 33.58 11.84
C LYS A 407 -7.55 34.67 11.07
N GLY A 408 -8.76 35.04 11.52
CA GLY A 408 -9.52 36.17 10.97
C GLY A 408 -10.43 35.81 9.78
N SER A 409 -10.85 34.55 9.67
CA SER A 409 -11.84 34.14 8.67
C SER A 409 -13.22 34.72 9.01
N HIS A 410 -13.87 35.36 8.04
CA HIS A 410 -15.20 35.95 8.18
C HIS A 410 -16.29 34.89 8.11
N ILE A 411 -17.35 35.09 8.90
CA ILE A 411 -18.53 34.25 8.85
C ILE A 411 -19.30 34.52 7.54
N PRO A 412 -19.44 33.52 6.65
CA PRO A 412 -20.24 33.66 5.44
C PRO A 412 -21.73 33.67 5.79
N GLN A 413 -22.58 34.20 4.90
CA GLN A 413 -24.02 34.03 5.06
C GLN A 413 -24.39 32.55 4.90
N ILE A 414 -24.94 31.97 5.98
CA ILE A 414 -25.40 30.58 6.01
C ILE A 414 -26.93 30.59 5.89
N SER A 415 -27.46 29.91 4.87
CA SER A 415 -28.91 29.77 4.67
C SER A 415 -29.50 28.52 5.31
N ASP A 416 -28.66 27.56 5.71
CA ASP A 416 -29.08 26.28 6.31
C ASP A 416 -28.99 26.35 7.84
N GLU A 417 -30.11 26.17 8.54
CA GLU A 417 -30.18 26.19 10.01
C GLU A 417 -29.23 25.17 10.66
N ARG A 418 -28.94 24.05 9.99
CA ARG A 418 -28.00 23.03 10.48
C ARG A 418 -26.57 23.56 10.51
N ASP A 419 -26.15 24.25 9.46
CA ASP A 419 -24.82 24.84 9.36
C ASP A 419 -24.68 26.02 10.32
N GLU A 420 -25.74 26.83 10.51
CA GLU A 420 -25.76 27.92 11.50
C GLU A 420 -25.61 27.39 12.93
N LYS A 421 -26.29 26.28 13.26
CA LYS A 421 -26.12 25.60 14.54
C LYS A 421 -24.70 25.06 14.72
N ASN A 422 -24.13 24.41 13.70
CA ASN A 422 -22.76 23.89 13.76
C ASN A 422 -21.73 25.02 13.98
N LEU A 423 -21.89 26.16 13.29
CA LEU A 423 -21.07 27.35 13.49
C LEU A 423 -21.10 27.83 14.94
N LEU A 424 -22.29 27.89 15.56
CA LEU A 424 -22.43 28.29 16.96
C LEU A 424 -21.71 27.31 17.93
N LEU A 425 -21.74 26.00 17.65
CA LEU A 425 -20.98 25.03 18.45
C LEU A 425 -19.47 25.31 18.40
N CYS A 426 -18.90 25.66 17.24
CA CYS A 426 -17.51 26.13 17.15
C CYS A 426 -17.31 27.35 18.06
N TYR A 427 -18.19 28.35 18.00
CA TYR A 427 -18.04 29.56 18.81
C TYR A 427 -18.07 29.31 20.32
N LYS A 428 -18.92 28.40 20.79
CA LYS A 428 -18.95 28.00 22.21
C LYS A 428 -17.62 27.41 22.67
N GLY A 429 -16.93 26.64 21.84
CA GLY A 429 -15.60 26.11 22.15
C GLY A 429 -14.53 27.22 22.24
N ILE A 430 -14.54 28.22 21.35
CA ILE A 430 -13.59 29.37 21.39
C ILE A 430 -13.80 30.18 22.66
N LYS A 431 -15.06 30.32 23.09
CA LYS A 431 -15.44 31.05 24.32
C LYS A 431 -14.87 30.38 25.58
N CYS A 432 -14.79 29.05 25.62
CA CYS A 432 -14.20 28.33 26.76
C CYS A 432 -12.68 28.51 26.84
N GLU A 433 -11.95 28.52 25.72
CA GLU A 433 -10.48 28.72 25.72
C GLU A 433 -10.07 30.16 26.06
N LYS A 434 -10.85 31.16 25.64
CA LYS A 434 -10.56 32.59 25.91
C LYS A 434 -10.88 33.05 27.34
N MET A 435 -11.62 32.25 28.12
CA MET A 435 -11.88 32.56 29.54
C MET A 435 -10.61 32.47 30.40
N GLU A 436 -9.50 31.90 29.89
CA GLU A 436 -8.18 31.93 30.55
C GLU A 436 -7.34 33.19 30.18
N GLY A 437 -7.79 34.04 29.24
CA GLY A 437 -6.92 35.06 28.60
C GLY A 437 -7.47 36.47 28.37
N GLY A 438 -8.63 36.86 28.93
CA GLY A 438 -9.07 38.27 28.98
C GLY A 438 -9.72 38.86 27.70
N CYS A 439 -11.05 39.03 27.77
CA CYS A 439 -11.96 39.93 27.04
C CYS A 439 -12.01 39.95 25.49
N ARG A 440 -13.14 39.40 24.96
CA ARG A 440 -14.28 40.12 24.34
C ARG A 440 -15.51 39.21 24.44
N ASP A 441 -16.63 39.71 24.95
CA ASP A 441 -17.87 38.93 25.11
C ASP A 441 -18.50 38.59 23.76
N PHE A 442 -18.63 37.29 23.47
CA PHE A 442 -19.33 36.79 22.30
C PHE A 442 -20.81 36.48 22.62
N PRO A 443 -21.74 36.79 21.69
CA PRO A 443 -23.18 36.70 21.91
C PRO A 443 -23.72 35.27 22.04
N SER A 444 -24.79 35.09 22.81
CA SER A 444 -25.58 33.86 22.91
C SER A 444 -26.36 33.53 21.61
N TYR A 445 -26.92 32.32 21.44
CA TYR A 445 -27.70 31.93 20.24
C TYR A 445 -28.83 32.92 19.93
N THR A 446 -29.53 33.36 20.97
CA THR A 446 -30.62 34.32 20.91
C THR A 446 -30.11 35.72 20.54
N GLU A 447 -28.94 36.12 21.03
CA GLU A 447 -28.31 37.40 20.68
C GLU A 447 -27.76 37.40 19.25
N PHE A 448 -27.06 36.33 18.83
CA PHE A 448 -26.56 36.18 17.46
C PHE A 448 -27.71 36.17 16.44
N ARG A 449 -28.79 35.45 16.73
CA ARG A 449 -29.99 35.44 15.89
C ARG A 449 -30.69 36.81 15.84
N GLY A 450 -30.56 37.62 16.88
CA GLY A 450 -31.05 39.00 16.94
C GLY A 450 -30.14 40.04 16.26
N MET A 451 -28.89 39.71 15.94
CA MET A 451 -27.96 40.65 15.30
C MET A 451 -28.26 40.87 13.83
N SER A 452 -28.06 42.11 13.37
CA SER A 452 -28.20 42.50 11.97
C SER A 452 -27.15 41.81 11.09
N HIS A 453 -27.48 41.65 9.80
CA HIS A 453 -26.61 41.00 8.82
C HIS A 453 -25.22 41.62 8.73
N GLU A 454 -25.10 42.94 8.90
CA GLU A 454 -23.81 43.64 8.91
C GLU A 454 -22.98 43.34 10.16
N VAL A 455 -23.63 43.17 11.32
CA VAL A 455 -22.93 42.88 12.59
C VAL A 455 -22.40 41.45 12.60
N ARG A 456 -23.16 40.49 12.05
CA ARG A 456 -22.69 39.11 11.87
C ARG A 456 -21.50 38.99 10.93
N GLY A 457 -21.39 39.88 9.93
CA GLY A 457 -20.25 39.93 9.02
C GLY A 457 -18.99 40.59 9.60
N LYS A 458 -19.12 41.31 10.72
CA LYS A 458 -18.02 42.04 11.41
C LYS A 458 -17.48 41.33 12.66
N LEU A 459 -18.23 40.35 13.20
CA LEU A 459 -17.80 39.42 14.25
C LEU A 459 -16.94 38.30 13.65
#